data_AF-A0AA38R7C1-F1
#
_entry.id   AF-A0AA38R7C1-F1
#
_cell.length_a   1.000
_cell.length_b   1.000
_cell.length_c   1.000
_cell.angle_alpha   90.00
_cell.angle_beta   90.00
_cell.angle_gamma   90.00
#
_symmetry.space_group_name_H-M   'P 1'
#
loop_
_entity.id
_entity.type
_entity.pdbx_description
1 polymer ?
#
loop_
_entity_poly.entity_id
_entity_poly.type
_entity_poly.pdbx_seq_one_letter_code
_entity_poly.pdbx_strand_id
1 'polypeptide(L)'
;MLPLEVRRLVYSELWRASGLRQHVRRCQGPAGSALWAHSPCLADPADSDPRYAAFTSLRSTPGSDALELRNWETRLKSNANLHWECDELAGDRHCGTSAFLPVLMTCKRLYMECAPLLYESLTFCFTDALLARDFLSGQPVDRVRSLEICIRAKPIILELYLDPPHGNASVAGLPVTADNNPWESLCRVLSTFTALRYLRIWFDSEDLRPWHRRVAETRVFARLFQVKATSFTLDLPDLPADPRMRGLPGCYLEGGNLDRAPFIVRRGPRPNNWMVHLSRVSALALAMDH
;
A
#
# COMPACT_ATOMS: atom_id res chain seq x y z
N MET A 1 16.36 -36.51 -16.45
CA MET A 1 16.06 -35.14 -15.96
C MET A 1 15.16 -34.45 -16.98
N LEU A 2 14.17 -33.66 -16.55
CA LEU A 2 13.30 -32.90 -17.45
C LEU A 2 14.06 -31.76 -18.15
N PRO A 3 13.73 -31.41 -19.42
CA PRO A 3 14.26 -30.23 -20.11
C PRO A 3 14.02 -28.92 -19.35
N LEU A 4 14.84 -27.89 -19.61
CA LEU A 4 14.73 -26.60 -18.89
C LEU A 4 13.37 -25.94 -19.11
N GLU A 5 12.85 -26.02 -20.34
CA GLU A 5 11.58 -25.45 -20.76
C GLU A 5 10.43 -26.07 -19.95
N VAL A 6 10.42 -27.41 -19.83
CA VAL A 6 9.43 -28.14 -19.04
C VAL A 6 9.53 -27.77 -17.56
N ARG A 7 10.76 -27.63 -17.02
CA ARG A 7 10.94 -27.21 -15.63
C ARG A 7 10.46 -25.78 -15.38
N ARG A 8 10.71 -24.84 -16.31
CA ARG A 8 10.18 -23.47 -16.22
C ARG A 8 8.65 -23.43 -16.24
N LEU A 9 8.01 -24.31 -17.02
CA LEU A 9 6.56 -24.47 -16.98
C LEU A 9 6.09 -24.96 -15.61
N VAL A 10 6.72 -25.99 -15.05
CA VAL A 10 6.41 -26.48 -13.68
C VAL A 10 6.55 -25.36 -12.65
N TYR A 11 7.66 -24.61 -12.67
CA TYR A 11 7.85 -23.48 -11.76
C TYR A 11 6.74 -22.43 -11.91
N SER A 12 6.36 -22.11 -13.16
CA SER A 12 5.29 -21.16 -13.44
C SER A 12 3.94 -21.60 -12.90
N GLU A 13 3.60 -22.89 -13.03
CA GLU A 13 2.38 -23.44 -12.43
C GLU A 13 2.42 -23.39 -10.90
N LEU A 14 3.57 -23.67 -10.28
CA LEU A 14 3.72 -23.56 -8.82
C LEU A 14 3.52 -22.12 -8.33
N TRP A 15 4.04 -21.13 -9.05
CA TRP A 15 3.81 -19.71 -8.74
C TRP A 15 2.33 -19.36 -8.87
N ARG A 16 1.65 -19.81 -9.94
CA ARG A 16 0.21 -19.56 -10.14
C ARG A 16 -0.64 -20.21 -9.05
N ALA A 17 -0.37 -21.46 -8.71
CA ALA A 17 -1.07 -22.18 -7.64
C ALA A 17 -0.91 -21.49 -6.27
N SER A 18 0.21 -20.82 -6.05
CA SER A 18 0.48 -20.04 -4.83
C SER A 18 -0.14 -18.64 -4.84
N GLY A 19 -0.66 -18.20 -5.99
CA GLY A 19 -1.11 -16.83 -6.28
C GLY A 19 0.00 -15.96 -6.88
N LEU A 20 -0.28 -15.24 -7.97
CA LEU A 20 0.72 -14.37 -8.61
C LEU A 20 0.89 -13.01 -7.93
N ARG A 21 -0.10 -12.58 -7.15
CA ARG A 21 -0.04 -11.36 -6.34
C ARG A 21 0.23 -11.75 -4.90
N GLN A 22 1.32 -11.25 -4.34
CA GLN A 22 1.83 -11.72 -3.05
C GLN A 22 2.12 -10.55 -2.12
N HIS A 23 1.50 -10.56 -0.95
CA HIS A 23 1.92 -9.69 0.14
C HIS A 23 3.26 -10.16 0.69
N VAL A 24 4.18 -9.23 0.82
CA VAL A 24 5.42 -9.45 1.57
C VAL A 24 5.18 -8.99 3.00
N ARG A 25 5.61 -9.81 3.97
CA ARG A 25 5.49 -9.51 5.40
C ARG A 25 6.81 -9.78 6.10
N ARG A 26 7.07 -9.03 7.16
CA ARG A 26 8.18 -9.30 8.07
C ARG A 26 7.66 -10.13 9.25
N CYS A 27 8.30 -11.24 9.50
CA CYS A 27 7.99 -12.13 10.59
C CYS A 27 9.18 -12.29 11.53
N GLN A 28 8.89 -12.74 12.74
CA GLN A 28 9.90 -13.30 13.63
C GLN A 28 10.01 -14.79 13.36
N GLY A 29 11.20 -15.21 12.94
CA GLY A 29 11.57 -16.61 12.81
C GLY A 29 11.96 -17.22 14.16
N PRO A 30 12.29 -18.52 14.14
CA PRO A 30 12.93 -19.17 15.27
C PRO A 30 14.17 -18.39 15.72
N ALA A 31 14.39 -18.29 17.03
CA ALA A 31 15.46 -17.51 17.67
C ALA A 31 15.43 -15.98 17.44
N GLY A 32 14.28 -15.41 17.06
CA GLY A 32 14.10 -13.95 16.95
C GLY A 32 14.70 -13.33 15.68
N SER A 33 15.12 -14.15 14.72
CA SER A 33 15.59 -13.69 13.41
C SER A 33 14.45 -13.04 12.61
N ALA A 34 14.74 -11.96 11.87
CA ALA A 34 13.74 -11.37 10.97
C ALA A 34 13.68 -12.17 9.66
N LEU A 35 12.51 -12.74 9.36
CA LEU A 35 12.27 -13.49 8.13
C LEU A 35 11.24 -12.77 7.25
N TRP A 36 11.41 -12.91 5.93
CA TRP A 36 10.41 -12.51 4.96
C TRP A 36 9.42 -13.65 4.73
N ALA A 37 8.13 -13.33 4.81
CA ALA A 37 7.05 -14.25 4.50
C ALA A 37 6.20 -13.70 3.37
N HIS A 38 5.52 -14.62 2.69
CA HIS A 38 4.66 -14.32 1.56
C HIS A 38 3.28 -14.92 1.78
N SER A 39 2.24 -14.18 1.39
CA SER A 39 0.88 -14.68 1.34
C SER A 39 0.17 -14.17 0.10
N PRO A 40 -0.75 -14.95 -0.50
CA PRO A 40 -1.53 -14.49 -1.63
C PRO A 40 -2.34 -13.23 -1.26
N CYS A 41 -2.34 -12.26 -2.17
CA CYS A 41 -3.23 -11.11 -2.13
C CYS A 41 -4.61 -11.51 -2.65
N LEU A 42 -5.65 -11.12 -1.93
CA LEU A 42 -7.05 -11.36 -2.31
C LEU A 42 -7.71 -10.16 -2.97
N ALA A 43 -7.26 -8.94 -2.65
CA ALA A 43 -7.90 -7.72 -3.13
C ALA A 43 -7.68 -7.57 -4.63
N ASP A 44 -8.73 -7.51 -5.46
CA ASP A 44 -8.59 -7.19 -6.88
C ASP A 44 -8.33 -5.67 -7.04
N PRO A 45 -7.25 -5.27 -7.71
CA PRO A 45 -6.93 -3.85 -7.85
C PRO A 45 -7.90 -3.16 -8.84
N ALA A 46 -8.65 -3.90 -9.65
CA ALA A 46 -9.71 -3.36 -10.50
C ALA A 46 -11.01 -3.08 -9.75
N ASP A 47 -11.21 -3.67 -8.56
CA ASP A 47 -12.44 -3.52 -7.81
C ASP A 47 -12.58 -2.12 -7.20
N SER A 48 -13.82 -1.63 -7.17
CA SER A 48 -14.17 -0.42 -6.44
C SER A 48 -14.16 -0.70 -4.94
N ASP A 49 -13.68 0.25 -4.14
CA ASP A 49 -13.69 0.15 -2.68
C ASP A 49 -15.13 0.09 -2.14
N PRO A 50 -15.59 -1.05 -1.58
CA PRO A 50 -16.96 -1.17 -1.10
C PRO A 50 -17.12 -0.62 0.32
N ARG A 51 -16.02 -0.38 1.06
CA ARG A 51 -16.05 -0.21 2.51
C ARG A 51 -16.89 0.98 2.95
N TYR A 52 -16.73 2.13 2.29
CA TYR A 52 -17.43 3.34 2.70
C TYR A 52 -18.92 3.29 2.38
N ALA A 53 -19.29 2.69 1.24
CA ALA A 53 -20.68 2.46 0.87
C ALA A 53 -21.35 1.47 1.85
N ALA A 54 -20.70 0.35 2.16
CA ALA A 54 -21.19 -0.63 3.12
C ALA A 54 -21.38 -0.03 4.52
N PHE A 55 -20.39 0.72 5.01
CA PHE A 55 -20.48 1.43 6.31
C PHE A 55 -21.65 2.42 6.35
N THR A 56 -21.81 3.23 5.31
CA THR A 56 -22.86 4.26 5.26
C THR A 56 -24.25 3.63 5.17
N SER A 57 -24.39 2.57 4.38
CA SER A 57 -25.64 1.81 4.25
C SER A 57 -26.07 1.19 5.58
N LEU A 58 -25.14 0.53 6.27
CA LEU A 58 -25.41 -0.10 7.56
C LEU A 58 -25.74 0.95 8.63
N ARG A 59 -24.96 2.03 8.73
CA ARG A 59 -25.21 3.11 9.68
C ARG A 59 -26.58 3.76 9.51
N SER A 60 -27.06 3.87 8.27
CA SER A 60 -28.35 4.50 7.96
C SER A 60 -29.54 3.58 8.19
N THR A 61 -29.31 2.29 8.46
CA THR A 61 -30.37 1.29 8.64
C THR A 61 -30.76 1.21 10.13
N PRO A 62 -32.02 1.47 10.50
CA PRO A 62 -32.48 1.35 11.89
C PRO A 62 -32.35 -0.08 12.42
N GLY A 63 -31.90 -0.24 13.66
CA GLY A 63 -31.75 -1.56 14.29
C GLY A 63 -30.58 -2.40 13.78
N SER A 64 -29.64 -1.79 13.05
CA SER A 64 -28.45 -2.48 12.55
C SER A 64 -27.61 -3.09 13.65
N ASP A 65 -26.99 -4.23 13.34
CA ASP A 65 -26.06 -4.91 14.24
C ASP A 65 -24.85 -4.01 14.56
N ALA A 66 -24.72 -3.65 15.83
CA ALA A 66 -23.62 -2.84 16.34
C ALA A 66 -22.26 -3.52 16.17
N LEU A 67 -22.20 -4.86 16.19
CA LEU A 67 -20.96 -5.60 15.94
C LEU A 67 -20.51 -5.44 14.49
N GLU A 68 -21.43 -5.62 13.54
CA GLU A 68 -21.11 -5.48 12.12
C GLU A 68 -20.73 -4.05 11.75
N LEU A 69 -21.36 -3.04 12.38
CA LEU A 69 -20.94 -1.64 12.21
C LEU A 69 -19.50 -1.43 12.68
N ARG A 70 -19.11 -2.01 13.82
CA ARG A 70 -17.72 -1.96 14.32
C ARG A 70 -16.74 -2.67 13.39
N ASN A 71 -17.14 -3.77 12.75
CA ASN A 71 -16.32 -4.47 11.77
C ASN A 71 -16.01 -3.54 10.58
N TRP A 72 -17.03 -2.90 10.00
CA TRP A 72 -16.84 -1.95 8.91
C TRP A 72 -16.02 -0.72 9.30
N GLU A 73 -16.18 -0.19 10.51
CA GLU A 73 -15.30 0.86 11.02
C GLU A 73 -13.84 0.42 11.11
N THR A 74 -13.60 -0.83 11.52
CA THR A 74 -12.26 -1.40 11.63
C THR A 74 -11.64 -1.58 10.25
N ARG A 75 -12.40 -2.10 9.27
CA ARG A 75 -11.99 -2.19 7.85
C ARG A 75 -11.64 -0.83 7.25
N LEU A 76 -12.45 0.18 7.55
CA LEU A 76 -12.21 1.57 7.13
C LEU A 76 -10.99 2.22 7.79
N LYS A 77 -10.50 1.67 8.91
CA LYS A 77 -9.31 2.13 9.63
C LYS A 77 -8.08 1.26 9.39
N SER A 78 -8.23 0.11 8.73
CA SER A 78 -7.10 -0.78 8.44
C SER A 78 -6.00 -0.02 7.68
N ASN A 79 -4.75 -0.29 8.09
CA ASN A 79 -3.56 0.22 7.42
C ASN A 79 -3.41 -0.41 6.02
N ALA A 80 -3.99 -1.60 5.80
CA ALA A 80 -4.00 -2.29 4.53
C ALA A 80 -4.91 -1.65 3.48
N ASN A 81 -5.73 -0.67 3.89
CA ASN A 81 -6.59 0.10 3.00
C ASN A 81 -7.48 -0.80 2.11
N LEU A 82 -7.31 -0.78 0.78
CA LEU A 82 -8.05 -1.67 -0.15
C LEU A 82 -7.78 -3.16 0.10
N HIS A 83 -6.68 -3.49 0.76
CA HIS A 83 -6.30 -4.86 1.13
C HIS A 83 -6.82 -5.27 2.52
N TRP A 84 -7.89 -4.66 3.03
CA TRP A 84 -8.46 -4.97 4.36
C TRP A 84 -8.78 -6.46 4.55
N GLU A 85 -9.27 -7.16 3.52
CA GLU A 85 -9.51 -8.62 3.58
C GLU A 85 -8.21 -9.40 3.82
N CYS A 86 -7.11 -8.94 3.24
CA CYS A 86 -5.80 -9.56 3.41
C CYS A 86 -5.25 -9.37 4.83
N ASP A 87 -5.65 -8.28 5.50
CA ASP A 87 -5.33 -7.94 6.88
C ASP A 87 -6.18 -8.76 7.86
N GLU A 88 -7.49 -8.92 7.59
CA GLU A 88 -8.38 -9.78 8.40
C GLU A 88 -7.90 -11.24 8.39
N LEU A 89 -7.56 -11.77 7.21
CA LEU A 89 -6.98 -13.12 7.11
C LEU A 89 -5.55 -13.22 7.64
N ALA A 90 -4.83 -12.10 7.76
CA ALA A 90 -3.51 -12.08 8.37
C ALA A 90 -3.58 -12.32 9.87
N GLY A 91 -4.58 -11.74 10.54
CA GLY A 91 -4.78 -11.85 11.98
C GLY A 91 -4.87 -13.31 12.46
N ASP A 92 -5.38 -14.21 11.62
CA ASP A 92 -5.56 -15.62 11.94
C ASP A 92 -4.36 -16.51 11.57
N ARG A 93 -3.42 -16.03 10.75
CA ARG A 93 -2.32 -16.85 10.22
C ARG A 93 -1.01 -16.56 10.96
N HIS A 94 -0.52 -17.57 11.67
CA HIS A 94 0.89 -17.65 12.05
C HIS A 94 1.77 -17.44 10.82
N CYS A 95 2.95 -16.85 11.00
CA CYS A 95 3.91 -16.66 9.91
C CYS A 95 4.21 -18.00 9.22
N GLY A 96 3.50 -18.26 8.12
CA GLY A 96 3.64 -19.49 7.37
C GLY A 96 4.97 -19.51 6.63
N THR A 97 5.48 -20.72 6.39
CA THR A 97 6.56 -20.91 5.43
C THR A 97 6.11 -20.38 4.07
N SER A 98 6.92 -19.49 3.48
CA SER A 98 6.68 -18.98 2.12
C SER A 98 6.45 -20.16 1.17
N ALA A 99 5.35 -20.13 0.40
CA ALA A 99 5.02 -21.17 -0.57
C ALA A 99 6.16 -21.41 -1.59
N PHE A 100 7.06 -20.42 -1.72
CA PHE A 100 8.18 -20.42 -2.64
C PHE A 100 9.45 -21.05 -2.06
N LEU A 101 9.60 -20.98 -0.74
CA LEU A 101 10.85 -21.38 -0.07
C LEU A 101 11.20 -22.86 -0.28
N PRO A 102 10.28 -23.84 -0.23
CA PRO A 102 10.62 -25.24 -0.48
C PRO A 102 11.29 -25.46 -1.84
N VAL A 103 10.78 -24.81 -2.89
CA VAL A 103 11.34 -24.91 -4.25
C VAL A 103 12.73 -24.26 -4.31
N LEU A 104 12.87 -23.07 -3.73
CA LEU A 104 14.13 -22.32 -3.70
C LEU A 104 15.23 -23.03 -2.89
N MET A 105 14.85 -23.79 -1.86
CA MET A 105 15.79 -24.48 -0.97
C MET A 105 16.06 -25.93 -1.37
N THR A 106 15.45 -26.44 -2.44
CA THR A 106 15.63 -27.84 -2.85
C THR A 106 17.08 -28.13 -3.27
N CYS A 107 17.64 -27.33 -4.19
CA CYS A 107 19.06 -27.41 -4.56
C CYS A 107 19.53 -26.14 -5.27
N LYS A 108 20.86 -25.94 -5.37
CA LYS A 108 21.48 -24.78 -6.03
C LYS A 108 20.98 -24.56 -7.46
N ARG A 109 20.81 -25.64 -8.24
CA ARG A 109 20.35 -25.53 -9.63
C ARG A 109 18.92 -25.01 -9.71
N LEU A 110 18.02 -25.56 -8.90
CA LEU A 110 16.63 -25.09 -8.82
C LEU A 110 16.58 -23.63 -8.38
N TYR A 111 17.35 -23.25 -7.36
CA TYR A 111 17.46 -21.85 -6.94
C TYR A 111 17.82 -20.91 -8.09
N MET A 112 18.90 -21.22 -8.82
CA MET A 112 19.41 -20.37 -9.91
C MET A 112 18.42 -20.24 -11.07
N GLU A 113 17.59 -21.25 -11.31
CA GLU A 113 16.57 -21.24 -12.37
C GLU A 113 15.26 -20.60 -11.93
N CYS A 114 14.81 -20.87 -10.70
CA CYS A 114 13.52 -20.45 -10.17
C CYS A 114 13.53 -19.01 -9.68
N ALA A 115 14.62 -18.55 -9.05
CA ALA A 115 14.65 -17.23 -8.42
C ALA A 115 14.42 -16.09 -9.44
N PRO A 116 15.08 -16.05 -10.62
CA PRO A 116 14.77 -15.03 -11.63
C PRO A 116 13.30 -15.08 -12.09
N LEU A 117 12.79 -16.29 -12.36
CA LEU A 117 11.42 -16.50 -12.83
C LEU A 117 10.38 -16.03 -11.79
N LEU A 118 10.66 -16.22 -10.49
CA LEU A 118 9.83 -15.73 -9.40
C LEU A 118 9.67 -14.21 -9.46
N TYR A 119 10.77 -13.45 -9.52
CA TYR A 119 10.72 -11.99 -9.57
C TYR A 119 10.10 -11.43 -10.86
N GLU A 120 10.16 -12.21 -11.95
CA GLU A 120 9.51 -11.87 -13.22
C GLU A 120 8.01 -12.16 -13.24
N SER A 121 7.55 -13.17 -12.50
CA SER A 121 6.17 -13.66 -12.55
C SER A 121 5.28 -13.06 -11.47
N LEU A 122 5.85 -12.73 -10.31
CA LEU A 122 5.09 -12.24 -9.17
C LEU A 122 4.90 -10.73 -9.21
N THR A 123 3.76 -10.29 -8.69
CA THR A 123 3.52 -8.91 -8.28
C THR A 123 3.62 -8.82 -6.77
N PHE A 124 4.60 -8.09 -6.27
CA PHE A 124 4.79 -7.88 -4.84
C PHE A 124 3.88 -6.76 -4.35
N CYS A 125 3.04 -7.09 -3.38
CA CYS A 125 2.03 -6.21 -2.79
C CYS A 125 2.49 -5.73 -1.42
N PHE A 126 2.49 -4.43 -1.20
CA PHE A 126 2.89 -3.81 0.07
C PHE A 126 1.80 -2.90 0.59
N THR A 127 1.57 -2.94 1.90
CA THR A 127 0.60 -2.08 2.59
C THR A 127 1.27 -1.04 3.49
N ASP A 128 2.60 -1.04 3.53
CA ASP A 128 3.41 -0.18 4.39
C ASP A 128 4.69 0.27 3.68
N ALA A 129 5.01 1.55 3.82
CA ALA A 129 6.14 2.16 3.11
C ALA A 129 7.50 1.71 3.64
N LEU A 130 7.63 1.49 4.96
CA LEU A 130 8.88 1.01 5.57
C LEU A 130 9.16 -0.43 5.15
N LEU A 131 8.14 -1.27 5.20
CA LEU A 131 8.19 -2.67 4.79
C LEU A 131 8.59 -2.80 3.31
N ALA A 132 7.94 -2.01 2.44
CA ALA A 132 8.28 -1.95 1.02
C ALA A 132 9.74 -1.53 0.82
N ARG A 133 10.16 -0.44 1.46
CA ARG A 133 11.54 0.05 1.37
C ARG A 133 12.55 -1.02 1.81
N ASP A 134 12.34 -1.62 2.98
CA ASP A 134 13.28 -2.60 3.55
C ASP A 134 13.42 -3.84 2.67
N PHE A 135 12.30 -4.35 2.16
CA PHE A 135 12.32 -5.49 1.26
C PHE A 135 13.02 -5.13 -0.06
N LEU A 136 12.60 -4.05 -0.72
CA LEU A 136 13.07 -3.66 -2.04
C LEU A 136 14.55 -3.25 -2.06
N SER A 137 15.04 -2.66 -0.96
CA SER A 137 16.46 -2.32 -0.83
C SER A 137 17.38 -3.55 -0.85
N GLY A 138 16.85 -4.72 -0.47
CA GLY A 138 17.58 -5.99 -0.52
C GLY A 138 17.38 -6.78 -1.82
N GLN A 139 16.55 -6.30 -2.76
CA GLN A 139 16.24 -7.03 -3.99
C GLN A 139 17.08 -6.57 -5.18
N PRO A 140 17.31 -7.46 -6.18
CA PRO A 140 17.93 -7.07 -7.43
C PRO A 140 17.06 -6.08 -8.23
N VAL A 141 17.57 -4.86 -8.40
CA VAL A 141 16.89 -3.73 -9.07
C VAL A 141 16.58 -3.96 -10.56
N ASP A 142 17.22 -4.97 -11.16
CA ASP A 142 17.12 -5.39 -12.56
C ASP A 142 16.16 -6.59 -12.76
N ARG A 143 15.59 -7.15 -11.68
CA ARG A 143 14.75 -8.36 -11.76
C ARG A 143 13.30 -8.15 -11.38
N VAL A 144 13.01 -7.31 -10.38
CA VAL A 144 11.63 -7.07 -9.95
C VAL A 144 10.86 -6.38 -11.08
N ARG A 145 9.78 -7.01 -11.55
CA ARG A 145 8.99 -6.51 -12.69
C ARG A 145 7.68 -5.84 -12.29
N SER A 146 7.04 -6.31 -11.23
CA SER A 146 5.67 -5.90 -10.90
C SER A 146 5.54 -5.57 -9.41
N LEU A 147 5.07 -4.36 -9.12
CA LEU A 147 4.86 -3.85 -7.77
C LEU A 147 3.46 -3.25 -7.62
N GLU A 148 2.87 -3.51 -6.46
CA GLU A 148 1.63 -2.88 -6.01
C GLU A 148 1.84 -2.37 -4.59
N ILE A 149 1.60 -1.07 -4.37
CA ILE A 149 1.90 -0.41 -3.11
C ILE A 149 0.67 0.36 -2.69
N CYS A 150 0.08 -0.02 -1.56
CA CYS A 150 -1.10 0.61 -0.99
C CYS A 150 -0.70 1.27 0.34
N ILE A 151 -0.63 2.60 0.38
CA ILE A 151 -0.16 3.33 1.55
C ILE A 151 -1.31 4.11 2.15
N ARG A 152 -1.43 4.00 3.48
CA ARG A 152 -2.21 4.90 4.31
C ARG A 152 -1.28 5.72 5.19
N ALA A 153 -0.95 6.93 4.75
CA ALA A 153 0.02 7.79 5.42
C ALA A 153 -0.56 8.42 6.70
N LYS A 154 0.30 8.46 7.73
CA LYS A 154 0.05 9.22 8.96
C LYS A 154 0.05 10.72 8.66
N PRO A 155 -0.79 11.56 9.32
CA PRO A 155 -0.90 12.99 9.03
C PRO A 155 0.45 13.71 9.19
N ILE A 156 1.22 13.32 10.21
CA ILE A 156 2.56 13.88 10.47
C ILE A 156 3.48 13.76 9.26
N ILE A 157 3.40 12.69 8.46
CA ILE A 157 4.24 12.51 7.27
C ILE A 157 3.85 13.51 6.18
N LEU A 158 2.56 13.81 6.03
CA LEU A 158 2.06 14.72 5.00
C LEU A 158 2.32 16.18 5.37
N GLU A 159 2.26 16.51 6.64
CA GLU A 159 2.55 17.85 7.15
C GLU A 159 4.00 18.28 6.90
N LEU A 160 4.94 17.33 6.75
CA LEU A 160 6.33 17.61 6.35
C LEU A 160 6.43 18.29 4.98
N TYR A 161 5.45 18.10 4.09
CA TYR A 161 5.46 18.61 2.72
C TYR A 161 4.69 19.93 2.56
N LEU A 162 4.08 20.45 3.64
CA LEU A 162 3.40 21.75 3.65
C LEU A 162 4.40 22.87 4.02
N ASP A 163 4.23 24.05 3.40
CA ASP A 163 5.05 25.23 3.70
C ASP A 163 4.39 26.18 4.72
N PRO A 164 5.21 26.83 5.58
CA PRO A 164 6.58 26.43 5.93
C PRO A 164 6.52 25.12 6.74
N PRO A 165 7.55 24.25 6.67
CA PRO A 165 7.58 23.03 7.47
C PRO A 165 7.43 23.42 8.95
N HIS A 166 6.28 23.10 9.53
CA HIS A 166 5.99 23.43 10.91
C HIS A 166 6.74 22.46 11.83
N GLY A 167 7.96 22.84 12.19
CA GLY A 167 8.70 22.29 13.32
C GLY A 167 9.59 21.08 13.04
N ASN A 168 10.48 20.83 14.00
CA ASN A 168 11.32 19.65 14.04
C ASN A 168 10.46 18.44 14.41
N ALA A 169 9.79 17.82 13.44
CA ALA A 169 9.09 16.56 13.68
C ALA A 169 10.11 15.48 14.03
N SER A 170 9.81 14.68 15.06
CA SER A 170 10.58 13.49 15.38
C SER A 170 9.68 12.27 15.55
N VAL A 171 10.15 11.12 15.09
CA VAL A 171 9.48 9.83 15.27
C VAL A 171 10.48 8.92 15.96
N ALA A 172 10.10 8.40 17.13
CA ALA A 172 10.97 7.59 18.00
C ALA A 172 12.32 8.29 18.32
N GLY A 173 12.31 9.62 18.49
CA GLY A 173 13.50 10.40 18.83
C GLY A 173 14.41 10.75 17.65
N LEU A 174 14.09 10.31 16.43
CA LEU A 174 14.84 10.66 15.22
C LEU A 174 14.17 11.81 14.47
N PRO A 175 14.92 12.83 14.02
CA PRO A 175 14.36 13.93 13.23
C PRO A 175 13.85 13.39 11.88
N VAL A 176 12.63 13.76 11.52
CA VAL A 176 11.97 13.40 10.27
C VAL A 176 11.74 14.66 9.48
N THR A 177 12.15 14.66 8.21
CA THR A 177 12.00 15.80 7.28
C THR A 177 11.31 15.34 6.00
N ALA A 178 10.91 16.29 5.14
CA ALA A 178 10.39 15.98 3.81
C ALA A 178 11.37 15.13 2.98
N ASP A 179 12.68 15.35 3.14
CA ASP A 179 13.72 14.60 2.43
C ASP A 179 14.15 13.29 3.13
N ASN A 180 13.80 13.16 4.42
CA ASN A 180 14.16 12.03 5.26
C ASN A 180 12.95 11.52 6.05
N ASN A 181 12.08 10.79 5.35
CA ASN A 181 10.95 10.08 5.92
C ASN A 181 10.73 8.74 5.20
N PRO A 182 9.86 7.84 5.73
CA PRO A 182 9.62 6.53 5.14
C PRO A 182 9.16 6.56 3.69
N TRP A 183 8.28 7.50 3.34
CA TRP A 183 7.73 7.63 2.00
C TRP A 183 8.78 8.09 0.99
N GLU A 184 9.52 9.15 1.32
CA GLU A 184 10.60 9.65 0.47
C GLU A 184 11.71 8.59 0.28
N SER A 185 12.02 7.84 1.34
CA SER A 185 12.98 6.73 1.27
C SER A 185 12.53 5.62 0.32
N LEU A 186 11.24 5.25 0.35
CA LEU A 186 10.66 4.30 -0.59
C LEU A 186 10.73 4.83 -2.03
N CYS A 187 10.34 6.08 -2.27
CA CYS A 187 10.39 6.69 -3.60
C CYS A 187 11.81 6.69 -4.18
N ARG A 188 12.81 6.96 -3.33
CA ARG A 188 14.22 6.89 -3.70
C ARG A 188 14.62 5.48 -4.13
N VAL A 189 14.25 4.47 -3.36
CA VAL A 189 14.49 3.06 -3.71
C VAL A 189 13.79 2.72 -5.03
N LEU A 190 12.53 3.10 -5.23
CA LEU A 190 11.81 2.85 -6.49
C LEU A 190 12.50 3.47 -7.71
N SER A 191 13.11 4.65 -7.54
CA SER A 191 13.81 5.33 -8.65
C SER A 191 15.08 4.60 -9.12
N THR A 192 15.61 3.67 -8.35
CA THR A 192 16.79 2.87 -8.75
C THR A 192 16.42 1.65 -9.59
N PHE A 193 15.15 1.23 -9.59
CA PHE A 193 14.71 0.08 -10.37
C PHE A 193 14.68 0.43 -11.86
N THR A 194 15.31 -0.42 -12.65
CA THR A 194 15.43 -0.25 -14.11
C THR A 194 14.56 -1.22 -14.90
N ALA A 195 14.00 -2.21 -14.20
CA ALA A 195 13.33 -3.35 -14.79
C ALA A 195 11.80 -3.36 -14.60
N LEU A 196 11.24 -2.40 -13.87
CA LEU A 196 9.82 -2.36 -13.56
C LEU A 196 8.99 -2.24 -14.85
N ARG A 197 8.06 -3.18 -15.00
CA ARG A 197 7.07 -3.19 -16.07
C ARG A 197 5.73 -2.68 -15.56
N TYR A 198 5.37 -3.05 -14.34
CA TYR A 198 4.11 -2.67 -13.72
C TYR A 198 4.38 -2.07 -12.34
N LEU A 199 3.90 -0.85 -12.12
CA LEU A 199 3.88 -0.20 -10.83
C LEU A 199 2.50 0.42 -10.62
N ARG A 200 1.85 0.04 -9.53
CA ARG A 200 0.63 0.69 -9.08
C ARG A 200 0.80 1.16 -7.64
N ILE A 201 0.51 2.44 -7.41
CA ILE A 201 0.57 3.03 -6.08
C ILE A 201 -0.81 3.59 -5.76
N TRP A 202 -1.47 3.04 -4.75
CA TRP A 202 -2.62 3.65 -4.11
C TRP A 202 -2.15 4.41 -2.87
N PHE A 203 -2.38 5.71 -2.80
CA PHE A 203 -1.89 6.53 -1.70
C PHE A 203 -3.03 7.34 -1.08
N ASP A 204 -3.31 7.10 0.20
CA ASP A 204 -4.30 7.81 1.00
C ASP A 204 -3.70 8.21 2.38
N SER A 205 -4.49 8.89 3.21
CA SER A 205 -4.15 9.31 4.55
C SER A 205 -5.22 8.92 5.56
N GLU A 206 -4.79 8.66 6.80
CA GLU A 206 -5.70 8.56 7.94
C GLU A 206 -6.19 9.92 8.48
N ASP A 207 -5.73 11.06 7.93
CA ASP A 207 -6.12 12.38 8.40
C ASP A 207 -7.65 12.54 8.41
N LEU A 208 -8.19 13.07 9.51
CA LEU A 208 -9.62 13.33 9.65
C LEU A 208 -10.09 14.44 8.70
N ARG A 209 -9.18 15.34 8.32
CA ARG A 209 -9.43 16.46 7.43
C ARG A 209 -9.50 15.99 5.97
N PRO A 210 -10.19 16.73 5.09
CA PRO A 210 -10.25 16.39 3.67
C PRO A 210 -8.87 16.42 3.01
N TRP A 211 -8.63 15.45 2.11
CA TRP A 211 -7.38 15.31 1.35
C TRP A 211 -6.94 16.62 0.68
N HIS A 212 -7.86 17.24 -0.05
CA HIS A 212 -7.65 18.49 -0.77
C HIS A 212 -7.31 19.70 0.12
N ARG A 213 -7.33 19.58 1.46
CA ARG A 213 -6.93 20.69 2.36
C ARG A 213 -5.55 20.51 2.98
N ARG A 214 -5.00 19.29 2.95
CA ARG A 214 -3.80 18.94 3.74
C ARG A 214 -2.68 18.30 2.93
N VAL A 215 -2.91 17.97 1.67
CA VAL A 215 -1.91 17.28 0.86
C VAL A 215 -1.49 18.13 -0.32
N ALA A 216 -0.23 18.56 -0.32
CA ALA A 216 0.44 19.16 -1.47
C ALA A 216 1.01 18.05 -2.37
N GLU A 217 0.15 17.46 -3.21
CA GLU A 217 0.47 16.31 -4.06
C GLU A 217 1.73 16.52 -4.91
N THR A 218 1.90 17.70 -5.52
CA THR A 218 3.09 18.01 -6.35
C THR A 218 4.40 17.88 -5.60
N ARG A 219 4.39 18.04 -4.28
CA ARG A 219 5.56 17.92 -3.41
C ARG A 219 5.71 16.52 -2.86
N VAL A 220 4.63 15.95 -2.33
CA VAL A 220 4.61 14.58 -1.78
C VAL A 220 5.06 13.57 -2.85
N PHE A 221 4.64 13.76 -4.10
CA PHE A 221 4.90 12.83 -5.20
C PHE A 221 6.03 13.28 -6.14
N ALA A 222 6.75 14.37 -5.82
CA ALA A 222 7.79 14.93 -6.67
C ALA A 222 8.82 13.87 -7.11
N ARG A 223 9.23 13.00 -6.19
CA ARG A 223 10.23 11.95 -6.44
C ARG A 223 9.74 10.86 -7.40
N LEU A 224 8.42 10.62 -7.49
CA LEU A 224 7.86 9.61 -8.39
C LEU A 224 8.09 9.94 -9.87
N PHE A 225 8.36 11.20 -10.22
CA PHE A 225 8.74 11.60 -11.58
C PHE A 225 10.07 10.99 -12.05
N GLN A 226 10.89 10.50 -11.12
CA GLN A 226 12.17 9.84 -11.42
C GLN A 226 12.02 8.32 -11.58
N VAL A 227 10.86 7.75 -11.25
CA VAL A 227 10.63 6.30 -11.31
C VAL A 227 10.38 5.88 -12.75
N LYS A 228 11.03 4.79 -13.17
CA LYS A 228 10.90 4.23 -14.51
C LYS A 228 10.10 2.94 -14.44
N ALA A 229 8.91 2.95 -15.04
CA ALA A 229 8.11 1.74 -15.25
C ALA A 229 7.37 1.82 -16.58
N THR A 230 7.14 0.68 -17.24
CA THR A 230 6.40 0.63 -18.51
C THR A 230 4.92 1.02 -18.34
N SER A 231 4.30 0.56 -17.26
CA SER A 231 2.94 0.86 -16.86
C SER A 231 2.96 1.35 -15.41
N PHE A 232 2.72 2.64 -15.21
CA PHE A 232 2.71 3.25 -13.89
C PHE A 232 1.38 3.98 -13.64
N THR A 233 0.65 3.54 -12.63
CA THR A 233 -0.58 4.19 -12.15
C THR A 233 -0.38 4.71 -10.73
N LEU A 234 -0.78 5.95 -10.49
CA LEU A 234 -0.87 6.57 -9.17
C LEU A 234 -2.36 6.85 -8.87
N ASP A 235 -2.94 6.06 -8.00
CA ASP A 235 -4.30 6.25 -7.54
C ASP A 235 -4.35 7.14 -6.29
N LEU A 236 -5.15 8.21 -6.35
CA LEU A 236 -5.28 9.23 -5.31
C LEU A 236 -6.75 9.50 -4.96
N PRO A 237 -7.02 10.06 -3.77
CA PRO A 237 -8.35 10.57 -3.43
C PRO A 237 -8.90 11.62 -4.41
N ASP A 238 -10.22 11.61 -4.56
CA ASP A 238 -10.98 12.60 -5.32
C ASP A 238 -10.73 14.04 -4.82
N LEU A 239 -10.70 14.96 -5.77
CA LEU A 239 -10.72 16.40 -5.51
C LEU A 239 -12.13 16.95 -5.68
N PRO A 240 -12.51 17.99 -4.92
CA PRO A 240 -13.75 18.70 -5.18
C PRO A 240 -13.80 19.24 -6.61
N ALA A 241 -14.97 19.12 -7.24
CA ALA A 241 -15.22 19.61 -8.59
C ALA A 241 -15.05 21.13 -8.69
N ASP A 242 -15.50 21.86 -7.65
CA ASP A 242 -15.27 23.31 -7.53
C ASP A 242 -13.84 23.58 -7.03
N PRO A 243 -12.96 24.22 -7.84
CA PRO A 243 -11.59 24.54 -7.45
C PRO A 243 -11.51 25.46 -6.21
N ARG A 244 -12.55 26.26 -5.93
CA ARG A 244 -12.58 27.17 -4.77
C ARG A 244 -12.68 26.42 -3.44
N MET A 245 -13.16 25.17 -3.46
CA MET A 245 -13.19 24.32 -2.27
C MET A 245 -11.83 23.69 -1.95
N ARG A 246 -10.86 23.80 -2.85
CA ARG A 246 -9.53 23.21 -2.71
C ARG A 246 -8.64 24.12 -1.85
N GLY A 247 -8.05 23.55 -0.80
CA GLY A 247 -7.32 24.33 0.20
C GLY A 247 -5.89 24.70 -0.20
N LEU A 248 -5.34 24.08 -1.25
CA LEU A 248 -3.94 24.20 -1.68
C LEU A 248 -3.88 24.36 -3.21
N PRO A 249 -4.37 25.48 -3.79
CA PRO A 249 -4.42 25.68 -5.23
C PRO A 249 -3.01 25.59 -5.85
N GLY A 250 -2.90 24.91 -7.00
CA GLY A 250 -1.64 24.68 -7.70
C GLY A 250 -0.76 23.57 -7.12
N CYS A 251 -1.14 22.97 -5.98
CA CYS A 251 -0.39 21.88 -5.36
C CYS A 251 -0.90 20.47 -5.73
N TYR A 252 -1.84 20.35 -6.67
CA TYR A 252 -2.40 19.06 -7.09
C TYR A 252 -1.78 18.55 -8.39
N LEU A 253 -1.75 17.23 -8.54
CA LEU A 253 -1.35 16.56 -9.78
C LEU A 253 -2.52 16.56 -10.76
N GLU A 254 -2.65 17.66 -11.50
CA GLU A 254 -3.65 17.88 -12.55
C GLU A 254 -3.10 18.83 -13.63
N GLY A 255 -3.67 18.77 -14.85
CA GLY A 255 -3.28 19.64 -15.96
C GLY A 255 -1.77 19.62 -16.23
N GLY A 256 -1.16 20.80 -16.39
CA GLY A 256 0.26 20.94 -16.72
C GLY A 256 1.24 20.34 -15.71
N ASN A 257 0.80 20.08 -14.47
CA ASN A 257 1.63 19.39 -13.47
C ASN A 257 1.88 17.91 -13.83
N LEU A 258 1.17 17.36 -14.82
CA LEU A 258 1.29 15.98 -15.29
C LEU A 258 2.00 15.83 -16.64
N ASP A 259 2.35 16.91 -17.34
CA ASP A 259 2.88 16.86 -18.71
C ASP A 259 4.14 16.00 -18.87
N ARG A 260 4.91 15.84 -17.78
CA ARG A 260 6.14 15.03 -17.72
C ARG A 260 6.05 13.85 -16.77
N ALA A 261 4.86 13.52 -16.28
CA ALA A 261 4.68 12.43 -15.34
C ALA A 261 4.91 11.08 -16.03
N PRO A 262 5.74 10.18 -15.46
CA PRO A 262 5.88 8.81 -15.96
C PRO A 262 4.68 7.92 -15.59
N PHE A 263 3.61 8.49 -15.05
CA PHE A 263 2.44 7.79 -14.51
C PHE A 263 1.13 8.46 -14.91
N ILE A 264 0.06 7.67 -14.85
CA ILE A 264 -1.32 8.13 -14.97
C ILE A 264 -1.88 8.31 -13.57
N VAL A 265 -2.51 9.46 -13.31
CA VAL A 265 -3.26 9.69 -12.07
C VAL A 265 -4.69 9.18 -12.24
N ARG A 266 -5.11 8.29 -11.36
CA ARG A 266 -6.52 7.88 -11.21
C ARG A 266 -7.05 8.44 -9.91
N ARG A 267 -8.29 8.89 -9.93
CA ARG A 267 -8.97 9.45 -8.75
C ARG A 267 -10.04 8.47 -8.28
N GLY A 268 -10.17 8.32 -6.97
CA GLY A 268 -11.20 7.47 -6.38
C GLY A 268 -11.70 8.00 -5.04
N PRO A 269 -12.83 7.46 -4.56
CA PRO A 269 -13.43 7.92 -3.34
C PRO A 269 -12.51 7.66 -2.14
N ARG A 270 -12.48 8.62 -1.22
CA ARG A 270 -11.82 8.48 0.07
C ARG A 270 -12.86 8.43 1.17
N PRO A 271 -12.78 7.46 2.11
CA PRO A 271 -13.67 7.44 3.25
C PRO A 271 -13.64 8.75 4.03
N ASN A 272 -14.82 9.20 4.49
CA ASN A 272 -14.91 10.34 5.40
C ASN A 272 -14.44 9.92 6.81
N ASN A 273 -13.13 10.01 7.04
CA ASN A 273 -12.50 9.60 8.30
C ASN A 273 -13.10 10.31 9.53
N TRP A 274 -13.56 11.56 9.38
CA TRP A 274 -14.27 12.29 10.45
C TRP A 274 -15.57 11.57 10.86
N MET A 275 -16.37 11.14 9.89
CA MET A 275 -17.62 10.42 10.16
C MET A 275 -17.38 9.07 10.86
N VAL A 276 -16.32 8.35 10.46
CA VAL A 276 -15.91 7.08 11.08
C VAL A 276 -15.36 7.31 12.50
N HIS A 277 -14.75 8.47 12.77
CA HIS A 277 -14.30 8.83 14.11
C HIS A 277 -15.48 9.15 15.05
N LEU A 278 -16.43 9.98 14.60
CA LEU A 278 -17.60 10.36 15.40
C LEU A 278 -18.48 9.17 15.78
N SER A 279 -18.62 8.19 14.88
CA SER A 279 -19.38 6.95 15.13
C SER A 279 -18.98 6.28 16.44
N ARG A 280 -17.68 6.24 16.75
CA ARG A 280 -17.16 5.68 18.00
C ARG A 280 -17.49 6.53 19.22
N VAL A 281 -17.36 7.84 19.11
CA VAL A 281 -17.60 8.75 20.25
C VAL A 281 -19.05 8.64 20.69
N SER A 282 -19.98 8.60 19.74
CA SER A 282 -21.40 8.39 20.03
C SER A 282 -21.67 7.02 20.66
N ALA A 283 -21.02 5.95 20.17
CA ALA A 283 -21.17 4.61 20.75
C ALA A 283 -20.60 4.49 22.18
N LEU A 284 -19.49 5.19 22.48
CA LEU A 284 -18.89 5.22 23.81
C LEU A 284 -19.73 6.03 24.81
N ALA A 285 -20.31 7.16 24.38
CA ALA A 285 -21.19 7.96 25.23
C ALA A 285 -22.43 7.17 25.67
N LEU A 286 -23.06 6.42 24.76
CA LEU A 286 -24.20 5.56 25.06
C LEU A 286 -23.87 4.39 26.01
N ALA A 287 -22.62 3.94 26.06
CA ALA A 287 -22.17 2.88 26.96
C ALA A 287 -21.79 3.37 28.36
N MET A 288 -21.68 4.69 28.57
CA MET A 288 -21.38 5.30 29.88
C MET A 288 -22.64 5.76 30.63
N ASP A 289 -23.78 5.85 29.96
CA ASP A 289 -25.09 6.19 30.53
C ASP A 289 -25.89 4.94 30.98
N HIS A 290 -25.24 3.76 31.01
CA HIS A 290 -25.78 2.47 31.46
C HIS A 290 -24.86 1.84 32.51
#